data_AF-A0AAJ2GWZ1-F1
#
_entry.id   AF-A0AAJ2GWZ1-F1
#
_cell.length_a   1.000
_cell.length_b   1.000
_cell.length_c   1.000
_cell.angle_alpha   90.00
_cell.angle_beta   90.00
_cell.angle_gamma   90.00
#
_symmetry.space_group_name_H-M   'P 1'
#
loop_
_entity.id
_entity.type
_entity.pdbx_description
1 polymer ?
#
loop_
_entity_poly.entity_id
_entity_poly.type
_entity_poly.pdbx_seq_one_letter_code
_entity_poly.pdbx_strand_id
1 'polypeptide(L)'
;MFKSLLHALGFLLITTELAHSADAIGFRETDIDKDGARPLHISIWYPTEEGPKAEIVGENRAFFGVPAIRDAKPASTGRPLVVLSHGYGGSWRNLSWLAIDLVEQGYIVAAPDHPGTTTFNMDPAQAAISSLVRSASTWSMPAGRRRSMPISAG
;
A
#
# COMPACT_ATOMS: atom_id res chain seq x y z
N MET A 1 53.94 27.73 0.12
CA MET A 1 52.64 28.14 -0.49
C MET A 1 51.89 27.00 -1.20
N PHE A 2 52.52 25.90 -1.63
CA PHE A 2 51.82 24.79 -2.32
C PHE A 2 51.03 23.81 -1.44
N LYS A 3 51.31 23.73 -0.13
CA LYS A 3 50.61 22.82 0.79
C LYS A 3 49.17 23.25 1.11
N SER A 4 48.89 24.55 1.04
CA SER A 4 47.55 25.10 1.30
C SER A 4 46.58 24.88 0.13
N LEU A 5 47.10 24.67 -1.07
CA LEU A 5 46.30 24.42 -2.28
C LEU A 5 45.81 22.96 -2.36
N LEU A 6 46.54 22.01 -1.78
CA LEU A 6 46.18 20.59 -1.75
C LEU A 6 44.98 20.30 -0.82
N HIS A 7 44.80 21.06 0.26
CA HIS A 7 43.69 20.87 1.19
C HIS A 7 42.36 21.45 0.63
N ALA A 8 42.44 22.51 -0.17
CA ALA A 8 41.27 23.09 -0.83
C ALA A 8 40.71 22.16 -1.93
N LEU A 9 41.57 21.37 -2.59
CA LEU A 9 41.14 20.42 -3.61
C LEU A 9 40.56 19.11 -3.00
N GLY A 10 41.10 18.67 -1.85
CA GLY A 10 40.59 17.50 -1.13
C GLY A 10 39.22 17.71 -0.47
N PHE A 11 38.91 18.94 -0.04
CA PHE A 11 37.60 19.27 0.55
C PHE A 11 36.49 19.44 -0.50
N LEU A 12 36.86 19.70 -1.76
CA LEU A 12 35.91 19.87 -2.88
C LEU A 12 35.46 18.54 -3.50
N LEU A 13 36.13 17.42 -3.17
CA LEU A 13 35.88 16.09 -3.74
C LEU A 13 34.90 15.23 -2.92
N ILE A 14 34.37 15.71 -1.79
CA ILE A 14 33.51 14.92 -0.89
C ILE A 14 32.01 15.17 -1.09
N THR A 15 31.60 16.18 -1.87
CA THR A 15 30.18 16.51 -2.05
C THR A 15 29.62 16.15 -3.43
N THR A 16 30.05 15.02 -4.03
CA THR A 16 29.24 14.42 -5.09
C THR A 16 28.03 13.77 -4.43
N GLU A 17 27.05 14.59 -4.05
CA GLU A 17 25.72 14.08 -3.78
C GLU A 17 25.19 13.53 -5.09
N LEU A 18 25.03 12.20 -5.16
CA LEU A 18 24.13 11.59 -6.12
C LEU A 18 22.75 12.17 -5.80
N ALA A 19 22.37 13.21 -6.53
CA ALA A 19 20.98 13.64 -6.59
C ALA A 19 20.19 12.49 -7.22
N HIS A 20 19.75 11.54 -6.38
CA HIS A 20 18.68 10.66 -6.76
C HIS A 20 17.47 11.58 -6.93
N SER A 21 17.01 11.77 -8.17
CA SER A 21 15.69 12.33 -8.37
C SER A 21 14.74 11.47 -7.53
N ALA A 22 13.97 12.11 -6.65
CA ALA A 22 12.90 11.39 -5.98
C ALA A 22 12.03 10.75 -7.06
N ASP A 23 11.75 9.46 -6.91
CA ASP A 23 10.83 8.77 -7.80
C ASP A 23 9.50 9.52 -7.75
N ALA A 24 8.89 9.76 -8.92
CA ALA A 24 7.51 10.22 -8.97
C ALA A 24 6.57 9.11 -8.49
N ILE A 25 5.32 9.46 -8.21
CA ILE A 25 4.31 8.50 -7.75
C ILE A 25 3.48 8.04 -8.94
N GLY A 26 3.53 6.75 -9.23
CA GLY A 26 2.67 6.06 -10.17
C GLY A 26 1.42 5.52 -9.48
N PHE A 27 0.33 5.41 -10.24
CA PHE A 27 -0.94 4.87 -9.76
C PHE A 27 -1.55 3.92 -10.79
N ARG A 28 -2.07 2.79 -10.33
CA ARG A 28 -2.91 1.89 -11.14
C ARG A 28 -4.07 1.33 -10.32
N GLU A 29 -5.13 1.00 -11.03
CA GLU A 29 -6.21 0.16 -10.51
C GLU A 29 -6.25 -1.14 -11.29
N THR A 30 -6.58 -2.23 -10.62
CA THR A 30 -6.77 -3.53 -11.25
C THR A 30 -7.79 -4.33 -10.46
N ASP A 31 -8.34 -5.36 -11.08
CA ASP A 31 -9.18 -6.31 -10.35
C ASP A 31 -8.56 -7.70 -10.41
N ILE A 32 -8.56 -8.36 -9.27
CA ILE A 32 -8.14 -9.74 -9.09
C ILE A 32 -9.39 -10.61 -8.95
N ASP A 33 -9.36 -11.80 -9.53
CA ASP A 33 -10.44 -12.81 -9.40
C ASP A 33 -11.82 -12.29 -9.82
N LYS A 34 -11.88 -11.45 -10.87
CA LYS A 34 -13.10 -10.79 -11.35
C LYS A 34 -14.32 -11.71 -11.46
N ASP A 35 -14.12 -12.91 -11.99
CA ASP A 35 -15.17 -13.90 -12.26
C ASP A 35 -15.20 -15.04 -11.24
N GLY A 36 -14.41 -14.93 -10.17
CA GLY A 36 -14.22 -15.99 -9.19
C GLY A 36 -15.01 -15.79 -7.90
N ALA A 37 -14.54 -16.46 -6.85
CA ALA A 37 -15.25 -16.51 -5.58
C ALA A 37 -15.06 -15.23 -4.74
N ARG A 38 -14.00 -14.46 -4.99
CA ARG A 38 -13.69 -13.25 -4.22
C ARG A 38 -13.08 -12.16 -5.11
N PRO A 39 -13.89 -11.52 -5.97
CA PRO A 39 -13.42 -10.41 -6.79
C PRO A 39 -12.94 -9.26 -5.91
N LEU A 40 -11.73 -8.76 -6.18
CA LEU A 40 -11.14 -7.63 -5.46
C LEU A 40 -10.73 -6.55 -6.44
N HIS A 41 -11.31 -5.37 -6.28
CA HIS A 41 -10.78 -4.15 -6.89
C HIS A 41 -9.64 -3.61 -6.03
N ILE A 42 -8.50 -3.30 -6.65
CA ILE A 42 -7.28 -2.92 -5.95
C ILE A 42 -6.66 -1.70 -6.61
N SER A 43 -6.42 -0.67 -5.82
CA SER A 43 -5.53 0.43 -6.21
C SER A 43 -4.10 0.13 -5.78
N ILE A 44 -3.14 0.51 -6.61
CA ILE A 44 -1.71 0.26 -6.41
C ILE A 44 -0.96 1.57 -6.65
N TRP A 45 -0.24 2.00 -5.62
CA TRP A 45 0.64 3.16 -5.62
C TRP A 45 2.09 2.66 -5.62
N TYR A 46 2.95 3.25 -6.44
CA TYR A 46 4.32 2.77 -6.58
C TYR A 46 5.27 3.86 -7.09
N PRO A 47 6.58 3.74 -6.84
CA PRO A 47 7.57 4.65 -7.39
C PRO A 47 7.66 4.50 -8.91
N THR A 48 7.80 5.60 -9.65
CA THR A 48 8.01 5.65 -11.09
C THR A 48 9.06 6.70 -11.46
N GLU A 49 9.85 6.42 -12.50
CA GLU A 49 10.81 7.37 -13.08
C GLU A 49 10.18 8.21 -14.21
N GLU A 50 8.89 8.03 -14.50
CA GLU A 50 8.19 8.78 -15.54
C GLU A 50 7.94 10.24 -15.15
N GLY A 51 8.07 11.13 -16.14
CA GLY A 51 8.06 12.59 -15.97
C GLY A 51 6.71 13.19 -15.50
N PRO A 52 6.65 14.53 -15.32
CA PRO A 52 5.80 15.19 -14.31
C PRO A 52 4.31 15.34 -14.69
N LYS A 53 3.73 14.39 -15.43
CA LYS A 53 2.30 14.39 -15.80
C LYS A 53 1.42 13.88 -14.65
N ALA A 54 1.67 14.37 -13.44
CA ALA A 54 0.85 14.03 -12.30
C ALA A 54 -0.53 14.68 -12.40
N GLU A 55 -1.55 13.93 -12.07
CA GLU A 55 -2.92 14.40 -11.90
C GLU A 55 -3.40 14.12 -10.47
N ILE A 56 -4.48 14.78 -10.06
CA ILE A 56 -5.09 14.53 -8.75
C ILE A 56 -5.92 13.24 -8.82
N VAL A 57 -5.44 12.21 -8.12
CA VAL A 57 -6.06 10.88 -8.06
C VAL A 57 -6.79 10.72 -6.73
N GLY A 58 -7.99 10.13 -6.78
CA GLY A 58 -8.73 9.73 -5.58
C GLY A 58 -9.56 10.84 -4.92
N GLU A 59 -9.58 12.04 -5.49
CA GLU A 59 -10.40 13.15 -4.97
C GLU A 59 -11.90 12.83 -5.03
N ASN A 60 -12.61 13.13 -3.95
CA ASN A 60 -14.06 13.10 -3.89
C ASN A 60 -14.59 14.04 -2.78
N ARG A 61 -15.90 13.98 -2.49
CA ARG A 61 -16.54 14.82 -1.47
C ARG A 61 -16.05 14.59 -0.04
N ALA A 62 -15.41 13.45 0.23
CA ALA A 62 -14.95 13.04 1.56
C ALA A 62 -13.42 13.09 1.71
N PHE A 63 -12.66 12.97 0.62
CA PHE A 63 -11.20 12.90 0.64
C PHE A 63 -10.59 13.83 -0.42
N PHE A 64 -9.52 14.51 -0.03
CA PHE A 64 -8.64 15.20 -0.97
C PHE A 64 -7.87 14.16 -1.78
N GLY A 65 -7.75 14.41 -3.08
CA GLY A 65 -6.91 13.56 -3.92
C GLY A 65 -5.43 13.82 -3.69
N VAL A 66 -4.60 12.95 -4.25
CA VAL A 66 -3.14 13.02 -4.18
C VAL A 66 -2.55 13.07 -5.59
N PRO A 67 -1.43 13.78 -5.81
CA PRO A 67 -0.78 13.83 -7.12
C PRO A 67 -0.16 12.47 -7.47
N ALA A 68 -0.55 11.89 -8.61
CA ALA A 68 0.07 10.68 -9.14
C ALA A 68 -0.04 10.59 -10.67
N ILE A 69 0.80 9.78 -11.29
CA ILE A 69 0.82 9.52 -12.74
C ILE A 69 0.10 8.19 -12.99
N ARG A 70 -1.07 8.24 -13.64
CA ARG A 70 -1.83 7.02 -13.98
C ARG A 70 -1.08 6.15 -14.97
N ASP A 71 -1.12 4.84 -14.75
CA ASP A 71 -0.60 3.82 -15.65
C ASP A 71 0.90 3.91 -15.94
N ALA A 72 1.63 4.76 -15.21
CA ALA A 72 3.07 4.93 -15.36
C ALA A 72 3.81 3.61 -15.19
N LYS A 73 4.91 3.41 -15.91
CA LYS A 73 5.79 2.25 -15.70
C LYS A 73 6.40 2.32 -14.29
N PRO A 74 6.30 1.26 -13.48
CA PRO A 74 6.96 1.22 -12.18
C PRO A 74 8.47 1.36 -12.34
N ALA A 75 9.11 2.00 -11.36
CA ALA A 75 10.56 1.98 -11.19
C ALA A 75 11.06 0.54 -10.97
N SER A 76 12.38 0.38 -10.84
CA SER A 76 13.05 -0.92 -10.66
C SER A 76 12.38 -1.87 -9.66
N THR A 77 12.53 -3.17 -9.90
CA THR A 77 11.95 -4.25 -9.08
C THR A 77 12.63 -4.39 -7.72
N GLY A 78 11.98 -5.06 -6.75
CA GLY A 78 12.56 -5.35 -5.43
C GLY A 78 12.12 -4.43 -4.28
N ARG A 79 11.07 -3.62 -4.50
CA ARG A 79 10.47 -2.74 -3.48
C ARG A 79 9.58 -3.55 -2.51
N PRO A 80 9.59 -3.27 -1.19
CA PRO A 80 8.69 -3.91 -0.23
C PRO A 80 7.23 -3.54 -0.50
N LEU A 81 6.32 -4.48 -0.25
CA LEU A 81 4.86 -4.30 -0.41
C LEU A 81 4.18 -4.03 0.93
N VAL A 82 3.38 -2.96 0.99
CA VAL A 82 2.43 -2.69 2.07
C VAL A 82 1.01 -2.86 1.54
N VAL A 83 0.14 -3.52 2.30
CA VAL A 83 -1.29 -3.63 1.97
C VAL A 83 -2.10 -2.83 2.98
N LEU A 84 -2.86 -1.85 2.50
CA LEU A 84 -3.70 -0.98 3.33
C LEU A 84 -5.16 -1.39 3.23
N SER A 85 -5.75 -1.76 4.35
CA SER A 85 -7.19 -2.03 4.45
C SER A 85 -7.92 -0.76 4.86
N HIS A 86 -8.99 -0.43 4.15
CA HIS A 86 -9.91 0.61 4.62
C HIS A 86 -10.74 0.13 5.82
N GLY A 87 -11.31 1.08 6.56
CA GLY A 87 -12.31 0.79 7.60
C GLY A 87 -13.69 0.49 7.02
N TYR A 88 -14.62 0.00 7.84
CA TYR A 88 -15.97 -0.33 7.40
C TYR A 88 -16.69 0.89 6.80
N GLY A 89 -17.26 0.72 5.60
CA GLY A 89 -17.88 1.79 4.82
C GLY A 89 -16.92 2.71 4.08
N GLY A 90 -15.63 2.39 4.06
CA GLY A 90 -14.60 3.12 3.34
C GLY A 90 -14.44 2.72 1.88
N SER A 91 -13.28 3.05 1.33
CA SER A 91 -12.77 2.60 0.03
C SER A 91 -11.25 2.74 0.03
N TRP A 92 -10.60 2.32 -1.05
CA TRP A 92 -9.16 2.50 -1.26
C TRP A 92 -8.68 3.95 -1.08
N ARG A 93 -9.57 4.94 -1.24
CA ARG A 93 -9.27 6.37 -1.09
C ARG A 93 -9.02 6.82 0.35
N ASN A 94 -9.48 6.06 1.35
CA ASN A 94 -9.42 6.47 2.76
C ASN A 94 -8.00 6.78 3.25
N LEU A 95 -7.02 6.05 2.72
CA LEU A 95 -5.63 6.08 3.19
C LEU A 95 -4.66 6.51 2.07
N SER A 96 -5.14 7.19 1.02
CA SER A 96 -4.29 7.64 -0.09
C SER A 96 -3.15 8.56 0.38
N TRP A 97 -3.40 9.41 1.38
CA TRP A 97 -2.37 10.27 1.97
C TRP A 97 -1.24 9.45 2.61
N LEU A 98 -1.56 8.34 3.28
CA LEU A 98 -0.56 7.44 3.84
C LEU A 98 0.14 6.62 2.76
N ALA A 99 -0.61 6.25 1.71
CA ALA A 99 -0.05 5.49 0.60
C ALA A 99 1.04 6.28 -0.12
N ILE A 100 0.85 7.59 -0.36
CA ILE A 100 1.88 8.43 -0.98
C ILE A 100 3.11 8.59 -0.09
N ASP A 101 2.94 8.82 1.21
CA ASP A 101 4.04 8.93 2.17
C ASP A 101 4.91 7.66 2.19
N LEU A 102 4.27 6.48 2.08
CA LEU A 102 4.95 5.19 1.99
C LEU A 102 5.64 5.00 0.63
N VAL A 103 5.04 5.45 -0.48
CA VAL A 103 5.68 5.36 -1.80
C VAL A 103 6.92 6.23 -1.88
N GLU A 104 6.90 7.42 -1.29
CA GLU A 104 8.07 8.31 -1.18
C GLU A 104 9.22 7.66 -0.39
N GLN A 105 8.90 6.77 0.54
CA GLN A 105 9.87 5.95 1.28
C GLN A 105 10.32 4.70 0.50
N GLY A 106 9.85 4.51 -0.74
CA GLY A 106 10.24 3.43 -1.63
C GLY A 106 9.41 2.15 -1.49
N TYR A 107 8.21 2.20 -0.92
CA TYR A 107 7.29 1.07 -0.87
C TYR A 107 6.40 0.99 -2.11
N ILE A 108 5.94 -0.21 -2.45
CA ILE A 108 4.72 -0.40 -3.24
C ILE A 108 3.56 -0.52 -2.26
N VAL A 109 2.45 0.17 -2.51
CA VAL A 109 1.29 0.15 -1.64
C VAL A 109 0.08 -0.33 -2.41
N ALA A 110 -0.55 -1.41 -1.96
CA ALA A 110 -1.82 -1.89 -2.49
C ALA A 110 -2.95 -1.57 -1.52
N ALA A 111 -4.03 -0.95 -1.99
CA ALA A 111 -5.22 -0.67 -1.20
C ALA A 111 -6.44 -1.31 -1.88
N PRO A 112 -6.85 -2.52 -1.45
CA PRO A 112 -8.04 -3.19 -1.94
C PRO A 112 -9.33 -2.56 -1.39
N ASP A 113 -10.36 -2.55 -2.23
CA ASP A 113 -11.75 -2.40 -1.81
C ASP A 113 -12.30 -3.78 -1.39
N HIS A 114 -12.84 -3.86 -0.17
CA HIS A 114 -13.41 -5.10 0.38
C HIS A 114 -14.91 -5.20 0.06
N PRO A 115 -15.33 -6.16 -0.79
CA PRO A 115 -16.74 -6.32 -1.17
C PRO A 115 -17.67 -6.43 0.05
N GLY A 116 -18.82 -5.77 -0.02
CA GLY A 116 -19.80 -5.72 1.06
C GLY A 116 -19.46 -4.80 2.23
N THR A 117 -18.32 -4.09 2.19
CA THR A 117 -17.91 -3.17 3.26
C THR A 117 -17.41 -1.81 2.76
N THR A 118 -17.69 -1.45 1.50
CA THR A 118 -17.33 -0.15 0.94
C THR A 118 -18.48 0.86 1.01
N THR A 119 -18.20 2.14 0.79
CA THR A 119 -19.21 3.22 0.82
C THR A 119 -20.41 2.95 -0.10
N PHE A 120 -20.19 2.32 -1.26
CA PHE A 120 -21.23 2.05 -2.25
C PHE A 120 -21.59 0.56 -2.38
N ASN A 121 -20.98 -0.29 -1.56
CA ASN A 121 -21.28 -1.72 -1.50
C ASN A 121 -21.23 -2.18 -0.04
N MET A 122 -22.41 -2.29 0.59
CA MET A 122 -22.61 -2.68 1.99
C MET A 122 -23.35 -4.03 2.11
N ASP A 123 -23.26 -4.90 1.11
CA ASP A 123 -23.91 -6.21 1.10
C ASP A 123 -23.31 -7.16 2.18
N PRO A 124 -24.09 -7.56 3.22
CA PRO A 124 -23.60 -8.45 4.27
C PRO A 124 -23.16 -9.83 3.77
N ALA A 125 -23.77 -10.34 2.69
CA ALA A 125 -23.39 -11.63 2.11
C ALA A 125 -21.98 -11.56 1.50
N GLN A 126 -21.66 -10.46 0.82
CA GLN A 126 -20.32 -10.22 0.28
C GLN A 126 -19.31 -9.92 1.40
N ALA A 127 -19.71 -9.19 2.43
CA ALA A 127 -18.87 -8.94 3.61
C ALA A 127 -18.50 -10.23 4.35
N ALA A 128 -19.42 -11.20 4.42
CA ALA A 128 -19.15 -12.52 4.97
C ALA A 128 -18.07 -13.26 4.15
N ILE A 129 -18.10 -13.17 2.82
CA ILE A 129 -17.07 -13.74 1.94
C ILE A 129 -15.71 -13.06 2.16
N SER A 130 -15.71 -11.75 2.45
CA SER A 130 -14.49 -11.01 2.77
C SER A 130 -13.91 -11.36 4.16
N SER A 131 -14.76 -11.72 5.12
CA SER A 131 -14.36 -12.12 6.50
C SER A 131 -14.14 -13.62 6.68
N LEU A 132 -14.49 -14.44 5.68
CA LEU A 132 -14.23 -15.87 5.68
C LEU A 132 -12.74 -16.15 5.42
N VAL A 133 -11.93 -15.93 6.45
CA VAL A 133 -10.97 -16.95 6.86
C VAL A 133 -11.80 -18.20 7.14
N ARG A 134 -12.10 -19.01 6.12
CA ARG A 134 -12.55 -20.38 6.34
C ARG A 134 -11.38 -21.11 6.99
N SER A 135 -11.36 -21.09 8.33
CA SER A 135 -10.68 -22.06 9.19
C SER A 135 -9.27 -22.46 8.72
N ALA A 136 -8.30 -21.58 8.89
CA ALA A 136 -6.93 -21.99 9.21
C ALA A 136 -6.77 -22.20 10.73
N SER A 137 -7.82 -22.70 11.40
CA SER A 137 -7.83 -22.99 12.83
C SER A 137 -8.40 -24.38 13.14
N THR A 138 -8.08 -25.39 12.34
CA THR A 138 -7.66 -26.67 12.92
C THR A 138 -6.16 -26.56 13.24
N TRP A 139 -5.86 -25.82 14.30
CA TRP A 139 -4.60 -26.03 15.01
C TRP A 139 -4.69 -27.41 15.63
N SER A 140 -4.11 -28.42 14.96
CA SER A 140 -3.98 -29.77 15.50
C SER A 140 -3.07 -29.72 16.73
N MET A 141 -3.67 -29.51 17.90
CA MET A 141 -2.99 -29.73 19.17
C MET A 141 -2.67 -31.23 19.27
N PRO A 142 -1.42 -31.64 19.53
CA PRO A 142 -1.13 -33.04 19.82
C PRO A 142 -1.97 -33.49 21.02
N ALA A 143 -2.57 -34.68 20.89
CA ALA A 143 -3.41 -35.26 21.92
C ALA A 143 -2.64 -35.36 23.25
N GLY A 144 -3.06 -34.62 24.27
CA GLY A 144 -2.45 -34.77 25.60
C GLY A 144 -2.66 -33.67 26.63
N ARG A 145 -3.23 -32.51 26.29
CA ARG A 145 -3.38 -31.44 27.30
C ARG A 145 -4.75 -30.77 27.28
N ARG A 146 -5.79 -31.53 27.67
CA ARG A 146 -7.08 -30.96 28.10
C ARG A 146 -6.92 -30.41 29.51
N ARG A 147 -6.87 -29.08 29.68
CA ARG A 147 -7.33 -28.45 30.92
C ARG A 147 -8.65 -27.78 30.61
N SER A 148 -9.72 -28.32 31.18
CA SER A 148 -11.05 -27.72 31.18
C SER A 148 -11.02 -26.44 32.03
N MET A 149 -11.35 -25.30 31.43
CA MET A 149 -11.83 -24.14 32.19
C MET A 149 -13.32 -23.97 31.91
N PRO A 150 -14.17 -23.81 32.94
CA PRO A 150 -15.57 -23.51 32.75
C PRO A 150 -15.71 -22.02 32.43
N ILE A 151 -16.50 -21.71 31.40
CA ILE A 151 -16.95 -20.34 31.13
C ILE A 151 -18.31 -20.22 31.81
N SER A 152 -18.39 -19.41 32.87
CA SER A 152 -19.66 -18.96 33.45
C SER A 152 -20.24 -17.89 32.54
N ALA A 153 -21.47 -18.09 32.05
CA ALA A 153 -22.25 -17.02 31.44
C ALA A 153 -22.78 -16.10 32.55
N GLY A 154 -22.64 -14.80 32.35
CA GLY A 154 -23.27 -13.72 33.10
C GLY A 154 -23.74 -12.67 32.11
#